data_AF-R5JKQ4-F1
#
_entry.id   AF-R5JKQ4-F1
#
_cell.length_a   1.000
_cell.length_b   1.000
_cell.length_c   1.000
_cell.angle_alpha   90.00
_cell.angle_beta   90.00
_cell.angle_gamma   90.00
#
_symmetry.space_group_name_H-M   'P 1'
#
loop_
_entity.id
_entity.type
_entity.pdbx_description
1 polymer ?
#
loop_
_entity_poly.entity_id
_entity_poly.type
_entity_poly.pdbx_seq_one_letter_code
_entity_poly.pdbx_strand_id
1 'polypeptide(L)'
;MIQGKKFISPGAWFTMVYPSDWNEFEDGEGSFLFYNPDTWTGNFRISAFKADAATRGAMDYGKEAVKQELKENPSASLVKIGKLACAYSKEMFQEEGAYYTTHLWITGIGNVAFECSFTVPKGGSVKEAEQVIGTLDIRKDGQKYPAEVIPVRLSEIYVINEGYEWTVNTVKKELKKDFQGLEEDLPKLQQVIDSGVIGKKKKEEWLAIGITVCTILVNEAEGFEWMTLIDGNREVPVLQYKDGKLIDPLKLFWSKVKNDETCDVEEVFKSAV
;
A
#
# COMPACT_ATOMS: atom_id res chain seq x y z
N MET A 1 -7.01 -21.70 -2.75
CA MET A 1 -6.69 -20.28 -2.50
C MET A 1 -6.04 -19.74 -3.76
N ILE A 2 -6.41 -18.55 -4.21
CA ILE A 2 -5.69 -17.88 -5.30
C ILE A 2 -4.29 -17.58 -4.76
N GLN A 3 -3.26 -17.98 -5.51
CA GLN A 3 -1.87 -17.60 -5.22
C GLN A 3 -1.69 -16.17 -5.70
N GLY A 4 -1.38 -15.24 -4.80
CA GLY A 4 -1.36 -13.82 -5.12
C GLY A 4 -0.82 -12.98 -3.96
N LYS A 5 -0.68 -11.68 -4.23
CA LYS A 5 -0.32 -10.66 -3.24
C LYS A 5 -1.58 -10.20 -2.51
N LYS A 6 -1.52 -10.12 -1.18
CA LYS A 6 -2.62 -9.58 -0.37
C LYS A 6 -2.54 -8.06 -0.34
N PHE A 7 -3.66 -7.39 -0.53
CA PHE A 7 -3.82 -5.95 -0.31
C PHE A 7 -4.75 -5.71 0.88
N ILE A 8 -4.41 -4.71 1.70
CA ILE A 8 -5.26 -4.18 2.77
C ILE A 8 -5.31 -2.67 2.57
N SER A 9 -6.51 -2.13 2.35
CA SER A 9 -6.67 -0.70 2.06
C SER A 9 -6.24 0.18 3.25
N PRO A 10 -5.96 1.48 3.03
CA PRO A 10 -5.81 2.45 4.11
C PRO A 10 -6.99 2.40 5.09
N GLY A 11 -6.71 2.49 6.39
CA GLY A 11 -7.70 2.33 7.46
C GLY A 11 -8.25 0.90 7.58
N ALA A 12 -7.66 -0.04 6.83
CA ALA A 12 -8.01 -1.43 6.75
C ALA A 12 -9.49 -1.71 6.47
N TRP A 13 -10.16 -0.92 5.62
CA TRP A 13 -11.59 -1.08 5.33
C TRP A 13 -11.90 -2.38 4.59
N PHE A 14 -11.06 -2.73 3.62
CA PHE A 14 -11.22 -3.94 2.83
C PHE A 14 -9.90 -4.66 2.59
N THR A 15 -10.03 -5.91 2.16
CA THR A 15 -8.91 -6.75 1.75
C THR A 15 -9.22 -7.41 0.41
N MET A 16 -8.19 -7.64 -0.40
CA MET A 16 -8.27 -8.45 -1.61
C MET A 16 -6.96 -9.20 -1.85
N VAL A 17 -6.98 -10.16 -2.75
CA VAL A 17 -5.80 -10.84 -3.27
C VAL A 17 -5.72 -10.61 -4.77
N TYR A 18 -4.56 -10.14 -5.24
CA TYR A 18 -4.31 -9.82 -6.64
C TYR A 18 -3.14 -10.63 -7.22
N PRO A 19 -3.04 -10.78 -8.55
CA PRO A 19 -1.98 -11.55 -9.19
C PRO A 19 -0.57 -11.12 -8.74
N SER A 20 0.34 -12.09 -8.58
CA SER A 20 1.67 -11.83 -8.01
C SER A 20 2.58 -11.01 -8.91
N ASP A 21 2.31 -11.03 -10.21
CA ASP A 21 2.98 -10.30 -11.28
C ASP A 21 2.43 -8.89 -11.48
N TRP A 22 1.37 -8.50 -10.75
CA TRP A 22 0.88 -7.12 -10.73
C TRP A 22 1.61 -6.30 -9.66
N ASN A 23 1.71 -4.99 -9.94
CA ASN A 23 2.17 -3.97 -9.00
C ASN A 23 1.09 -2.90 -8.81
N GLU A 24 1.17 -2.17 -7.70
CA GLU A 24 0.32 -0.99 -7.44
C GLU A 24 0.95 0.26 -8.08
N PHE A 25 0.11 1.13 -8.63
CA PHE A 25 0.51 2.37 -9.30
C PHE A 25 -0.39 3.53 -8.88
N GLU A 26 0.10 4.75 -9.09
CA GLU A 26 -0.62 5.97 -8.76
C GLU A 26 -1.94 6.07 -9.54
N ASP A 27 -3.00 6.50 -8.86
CA ASP A 27 -4.32 6.75 -9.42
C ASP A 27 -4.98 7.93 -8.68
N GLY A 28 -6.29 8.13 -8.82
CA GLY A 28 -7.00 9.21 -8.12
C GLY A 28 -7.12 8.96 -6.60
N GLU A 29 -7.35 10.03 -5.83
CA GLU A 29 -7.58 9.94 -4.39
C GLU A 29 -8.69 8.92 -4.06
N GLY A 30 -8.38 7.95 -3.21
CA GLY A 30 -9.31 6.90 -2.80
C GLY A 30 -9.52 5.77 -3.81
N SER A 31 -8.75 5.77 -4.91
CA SER A 31 -8.70 4.70 -5.93
C SER A 31 -7.32 4.04 -5.94
N PHE A 32 -7.28 2.74 -6.22
CA PHE A 32 -6.06 1.94 -6.25
C PHE A 32 -5.94 1.23 -7.59
N LEU A 33 -4.84 1.46 -8.31
CA LEU A 33 -4.56 0.90 -9.63
C LEU A 33 -3.53 -0.24 -9.55
N PHE A 34 -3.85 -1.36 -10.20
CA PHE A 34 -2.97 -2.52 -10.32
C PHE A 34 -2.89 -3.01 -11.76
N TYR A 35 -1.68 -3.31 -12.23
CA TYR A 35 -1.44 -3.98 -13.50
C TYR A 35 -0.09 -4.69 -13.52
N ASN A 36 0.09 -5.61 -14.47
CA ASN A 36 1.39 -6.22 -14.75
C ASN A 36 2.24 -5.25 -15.60
N PRO A 37 3.38 -4.72 -15.09
CA PRO A 37 4.23 -3.79 -15.83
C PRO A 37 5.05 -4.44 -16.95
N ASP A 38 5.29 -5.75 -16.87
CA ASP A 38 6.13 -6.48 -17.81
C ASP A 38 5.33 -6.98 -19.02
N THR A 39 4.14 -7.53 -18.77
CA THR A 39 3.22 -8.03 -19.79
C THR A 39 1.82 -7.53 -19.46
N TRP A 40 1.46 -6.39 -20.05
CA TRP A 40 0.20 -5.73 -19.76
C TRP A 40 -1.01 -6.58 -20.18
N THR A 41 -1.83 -6.98 -19.21
CA THR A 41 -3.10 -7.72 -19.42
C THR A 41 -4.35 -6.89 -19.14
N GLY A 42 -4.18 -5.68 -18.60
CA GLY A 42 -5.24 -4.74 -18.28
C GLY A 42 -4.94 -3.92 -17.04
N ASN A 43 -5.72 -2.86 -16.84
CA ASN A 43 -5.62 -1.96 -15.70
C ASN A 43 -6.79 -2.21 -14.75
N PHE A 44 -6.53 -2.80 -13.58
CA PHE A 44 -7.53 -3.00 -12.54
C PHE A 44 -7.55 -1.83 -11.58
N ARG A 45 -8.72 -1.23 -11.37
CA ARG A 45 -8.91 -0.18 -10.36
C ARG A 45 -9.96 -0.61 -9.36
N ILE A 46 -9.77 -0.19 -8.11
CA ILE A 46 -10.77 -0.33 -7.07
C ILE A 46 -10.83 0.93 -6.20
N SER A 47 -12.05 1.40 -5.96
CA SER A 47 -12.37 2.42 -4.96
C SER A 47 -13.38 1.86 -3.98
N ALA A 48 -13.32 2.34 -2.73
CA ALA A 48 -14.24 1.93 -1.68
C ALA A 48 -14.87 3.13 -0.98
N PHE A 49 -16.19 3.07 -0.79
CA PHE A 49 -16.96 4.07 -0.08
C PHE A 49 -17.60 3.41 1.13
N LYS A 50 -17.39 3.98 2.32
CA LYS A 50 -17.87 3.42 3.57
C LYS A 50 -18.90 4.33 4.21
N ALA A 51 -20.09 3.80 4.47
CA ALA A 51 -21.07 4.47 5.31
C ALA A 51 -20.68 4.37 6.78
N ASP A 52 -20.87 5.47 7.52
CA ASP A 52 -20.73 5.47 8.98
C ASP A 52 -21.66 4.41 9.58
N ALA A 53 -21.10 3.48 10.34
CA ALA A 53 -21.82 2.38 10.97
C ALA A 53 -22.95 2.84 11.91
N ALA A 54 -22.88 4.08 12.43
CA ALA A 54 -23.95 4.68 13.23
C ALA A 54 -25.18 5.11 12.40
N THR A 55 -25.05 5.21 11.08
CA THR A 55 -26.13 5.64 10.19
C THR A 55 -27.19 4.54 10.05
N ARG A 56 -28.47 4.92 10.12
CA ARG A 56 -29.58 3.99 9.92
C ARG A 56 -29.51 3.39 8.51
N GLY A 57 -29.45 2.06 8.42
CA GLY A 57 -29.34 1.35 7.16
C GLY A 57 -27.91 1.23 6.61
N ALA A 58 -26.89 1.64 7.37
CA ALA A 58 -25.49 1.53 6.94
C ALA A 58 -25.12 0.13 6.45
N MET A 59 -25.59 -0.93 7.13
CA MET A 59 -25.28 -2.32 6.73
C MET A 59 -25.89 -2.75 5.39
N ASP A 60 -26.84 -2.00 4.85
CA ASP A 60 -27.39 -2.22 3.51
C ASP A 60 -26.69 -1.35 2.46
N TYR A 61 -25.78 -0.43 2.83
CA TYR A 61 -25.16 0.54 1.93
C TYR A 61 -24.56 -0.10 0.67
N GLY A 62 -23.74 -1.15 0.84
CA GLY A 62 -23.13 -1.85 -0.28
C GLY A 62 -24.17 -2.52 -1.20
N LYS A 63 -25.25 -3.05 -0.63
CA LYS A 63 -26.34 -3.68 -1.39
C LYS A 63 -27.19 -2.63 -2.12
N GLU A 64 -27.45 -1.49 -1.49
CA GLU A 64 -28.20 -0.39 -2.12
C GLU A 64 -27.40 0.25 -3.26
N ALA A 65 -26.07 0.33 -3.15
CA ALA A 65 -25.21 0.79 -4.26
C ALA A 65 -25.40 -0.09 -5.52
N VAL A 66 -25.44 -1.41 -5.36
CA VAL A 66 -25.72 -2.35 -6.48
C VAL A 66 -27.10 -2.10 -7.09
N LYS A 67 -28.13 -1.95 -6.25
CA LYS A 67 -29.49 -1.70 -6.74
C LYS A 67 -29.62 -0.36 -7.46
N GLN A 68 -28.92 0.66 -6.95
CA GLN A 68 -28.91 1.99 -7.52
C GLN A 68 -28.29 1.96 -8.91
N GLU A 69 -27.11 1.33 -9.06
CA GLU A 69 -26.45 1.19 -10.37
C GLU A 69 -27.35 0.46 -11.39
N LEU A 70 -27.98 -0.66 -11.00
CA LEU A 70 -28.91 -1.39 -11.88
C LEU A 70 -30.15 -0.58 -12.28
N LYS A 71 -30.55 0.39 -11.45
CA LYS A 71 -31.70 1.26 -11.73
C LYS A 71 -31.30 2.43 -12.63
N GLU A 72 -30.11 2.99 -12.44
CA GLU A 72 -29.67 4.22 -13.11
C GLU A 72 -28.92 3.96 -14.41
N ASN A 73 -28.25 2.82 -14.55
CA ASN A 73 -27.51 2.45 -15.73
C ASN A 73 -28.24 1.35 -16.53
N PRO A 74 -28.89 1.69 -17.67
CA PRO A 74 -29.61 0.71 -18.49
C PRO A 74 -28.70 -0.35 -19.13
N SER A 75 -27.39 -0.11 -19.19
CA SER A 75 -26.41 -1.08 -19.72
C SER A 75 -25.93 -2.06 -18.65
N ALA A 76 -26.20 -1.78 -17.37
CA ALA A 76 -25.80 -2.64 -16.27
C ALA A 76 -26.69 -3.87 -16.18
N SER A 77 -26.09 -5.00 -15.83
CA SER A 77 -26.78 -6.26 -15.58
C SER A 77 -26.26 -6.89 -14.31
N LEU A 78 -27.15 -7.60 -13.59
CA LEU A 78 -26.77 -8.26 -12.36
C LEU A 78 -25.96 -9.52 -12.69
N VAL A 79 -24.72 -9.58 -12.21
CA VAL A 79 -23.85 -10.76 -12.30
C VAL A 79 -23.42 -11.19 -10.90
N LYS A 80 -22.90 -12.42 -10.79
CA LYS A 80 -22.38 -12.96 -9.54
C LYS A 80 -20.90 -13.31 -9.70
N ILE A 81 -20.06 -12.71 -8.86
CA ILE A 81 -18.62 -12.99 -8.81
C ILE A 81 -18.27 -13.51 -7.41
N GLY A 82 -17.89 -14.79 -7.32
CA GLY A 82 -17.71 -15.45 -6.04
C GLY A 82 -18.97 -15.39 -5.18
N LYS A 83 -18.88 -14.73 -4.01
CA LYS A 83 -20.02 -14.49 -3.09
C LYS A 83 -20.77 -13.18 -3.36
N LEU A 84 -20.26 -12.35 -4.26
CA LEU A 84 -20.73 -10.97 -4.46
C LEU A 84 -21.74 -10.87 -5.59
N ALA A 85 -22.78 -10.08 -5.35
CA ALA A 85 -23.69 -9.58 -6.37
C ALA A 85 -23.11 -8.28 -6.91
N CYS A 86 -22.93 -8.19 -8.23
CA CYS A 86 -22.33 -7.02 -8.87
C CYS A 86 -23.28 -6.49 -9.95
N ALA A 87 -23.47 -5.17 -9.98
CA ALA A 87 -24.01 -4.50 -11.15
C ALA A 87 -22.86 -4.32 -12.14
N TYR A 88 -22.92 -5.03 -13.27
CA TYR A 88 -21.86 -5.08 -14.26
C TYR A 88 -22.27 -4.38 -15.55
N SER A 89 -21.44 -3.47 -16.01
CA SER A 89 -21.56 -2.81 -17.32
C SER A 89 -20.20 -2.82 -18.03
N LYS A 90 -20.21 -2.50 -19.32
CA LYS A 90 -18.98 -2.36 -20.11
C LYS A 90 -19.14 -1.27 -21.16
N GLU A 91 -18.06 -0.56 -21.39
CA GLU A 91 -18.00 0.50 -22.39
C GLU A 91 -16.79 0.29 -23.30
N MET A 92 -17.01 0.43 -24.60
CA MET A 92 -15.95 0.38 -25.60
C MET A 92 -15.56 1.78 -26.01
N PHE A 93 -14.25 2.03 -26.07
CA PHE A 93 -13.72 3.30 -26.51
C PHE A 93 -12.48 3.09 -27.38
N GLN A 94 -12.05 4.17 -28.03
CA GLN A 94 -10.83 4.20 -28.83
C GLN A 94 -9.89 5.24 -28.25
N GLU A 95 -8.62 4.86 -28.08
CA GLU A 95 -7.56 5.73 -27.59
C GLU A 95 -6.31 5.48 -28.44
N GLU A 96 -5.73 6.56 -28.97
CA GLU A 96 -4.55 6.51 -29.85
C GLU A 96 -4.66 5.51 -31.03
N GLY A 97 -5.87 5.32 -31.55
CA GLY A 97 -6.14 4.41 -32.65
C GLY A 97 -6.40 2.95 -32.22
N ALA A 98 -6.11 2.57 -30.98
CA ALA A 98 -6.39 1.25 -30.42
C ALA A 98 -7.79 1.20 -29.76
N TYR A 99 -8.44 0.05 -29.83
CA TYR A 99 -9.75 -0.18 -29.22
C TYR A 99 -9.60 -0.89 -27.88
N TYR A 100 -10.29 -0.35 -26.87
CA TYR A 100 -10.31 -0.88 -25.52
C TYR A 100 -11.73 -1.18 -25.06
N THR A 101 -11.85 -1.91 -23.95
CA THR A 101 -13.10 -2.11 -23.23
C THR A 101 -12.83 -1.89 -21.75
N THR A 102 -13.55 -0.95 -21.15
CA THR A 102 -13.60 -0.80 -19.69
C THR A 102 -14.78 -1.60 -19.19
N HIS A 103 -14.48 -2.55 -18.32
CA HIS A 103 -15.47 -3.33 -17.59
C HIS A 103 -15.65 -2.70 -16.21
N LEU A 104 -16.90 -2.49 -15.78
CA LEU A 104 -17.23 -1.85 -14.52
C LEU A 104 -18.09 -2.78 -13.66
N TRP A 105 -17.75 -2.92 -12.39
CA TRP A 105 -18.53 -3.65 -11.39
C TRP A 105 -18.76 -2.76 -10.18
N ILE A 106 -20.03 -2.44 -9.93
CA ILE A 106 -20.46 -1.90 -8.64
C ILE A 106 -20.89 -3.07 -7.75
N THR A 107 -20.29 -3.19 -6.58
CA THR A 107 -20.63 -4.22 -5.59
C THR A 107 -20.55 -3.68 -4.17
N GLY A 108 -20.80 -4.51 -3.16
CA GLY A 108 -20.72 -4.08 -1.78
C GLY A 108 -20.88 -5.19 -0.77
N ILE A 109 -20.32 -4.97 0.41
CA ILE A 109 -20.40 -5.88 1.57
C ILE A 109 -20.70 -5.02 2.79
N GLY A 110 -21.84 -5.26 3.43
CA GLY A 110 -22.25 -4.50 4.61
C GLY A 110 -22.30 -2.99 4.34
N ASN A 111 -21.57 -2.23 5.17
CA ASN A 111 -21.47 -0.77 5.07
C ASN A 111 -20.45 -0.25 4.07
N VAL A 112 -19.87 -1.10 3.22
CA VAL A 112 -18.90 -0.70 2.20
C VAL A 112 -19.45 -1.00 0.81
N ALA A 113 -19.45 0.01 -0.06
CA ALA A 113 -19.66 -0.11 -1.49
C ALA A 113 -18.31 -0.04 -2.22
N PHE A 114 -18.19 -0.80 -3.30
CA PHE A 114 -17.00 -0.86 -4.13
C PHE A 114 -17.33 -0.50 -5.57
N GLU A 115 -16.45 0.28 -6.17
CA GLU A 115 -16.40 0.49 -7.61
C GLU A 115 -15.11 -0.16 -8.11
N CYS A 116 -15.25 -1.24 -8.89
CA CYS A 116 -14.13 -1.92 -9.51
C CYS A 116 -14.19 -1.72 -11.02
N SER A 117 -13.08 -1.40 -11.66
CA SER A 117 -12.99 -1.38 -13.11
C SER A 117 -11.80 -2.17 -13.64
N PHE A 118 -11.93 -2.69 -14.85
CA PHE A 118 -10.85 -3.36 -15.56
C PHE A 118 -10.84 -2.93 -17.02
N THR A 119 -9.81 -2.19 -17.41
CA THR A 119 -9.64 -1.73 -18.79
C THR A 119 -8.67 -2.65 -19.52
N VAL A 120 -9.14 -3.25 -20.61
CA VAL A 120 -8.38 -4.21 -21.42
C VAL A 120 -8.45 -3.86 -22.91
N PRO A 121 -7.52 -4.35 -23.75
CA PRO A 121 -7.71 -4.36 -25.19
C PRO A 121 -9.05 -4.99 -25.57
N LYS A 122 -9.67 -4.51 -26.65
CA LYS A 122 -10.94 -5.07 -27.14
C LYS A 122 -10.83 -6.59 -27.32
N GLY A 123 -11.67 -7.34 -26.62
CA GLY A 123 -11.67 -8.81 -26.63
C GLY A 123 -10.76 -9.46 -25.59
N GLY A 124 -10.08 -8.67 -24.75
CA GLY A 124 -9.29 -9.13 -23.63
C GLY A 124 -10.11 -9.90 -22.59
N SER A 125 -9.45 -10.76 -21.83
CA SER A 125 -10.06 -11.58 -20.78
C SER A 125 -10.26 -10.77 -19.51
N VAL A 126 -11.43 -10.86 -18.88
CA VAL A 126 -11.74 -10.23 -17.58
C VAL A 126 -11.48 -11.13 -16.37
N LYS A 127 -11.02 -12.36 -16.60
CA LYS A 127 -10.92 -13.39 -15.55
C LYS A 127 -10.06 -12.97 -14.36
N GLU A 128 -8.96 -12.24 -14.60
CA GLU A 128 -8.08 -11.77 -13.54
C GLU A 128 -8.82 -10.79 -12.61
N ALA A 129 -9.54 -9.81 -13.18
CA ALA A 129 -10.37 -8.89 -12.41
C ALA A 129 -11.49 -9.60 -11.64
N GLU A 130 -12.19 -10.55 -12.27
CA GLU A 130 -13.23 -11.34 -11.59
C GLU A 130 -12.65 -12.18 -10.44
N GLN A 131 -11.42 -12.69 -10.57
CA GLN A 131 -10.71 -13.39 -9.51
C GLN A 131 -10.36 -12.45 -8.35
N VAL A 132 -9.86 -11.24 -8.63
CA VAL A 132 -9.59 -10.22 -7.60
C VAL A 132 -10.87 -9.87 -6.86
N ILE A 133 -11.93 -9.49 -7.58
CA ILE A 133 -13.24 -9.14 -7.02
C ILE A 133 -13.79 -10.29 -6.18
N GLY A 134 -13.63 -11.54 -6.63
CA GLY A 134 -14.07 -12.73 -5.90
C GLY A 134 -13.41 -12.93 -4.53
N THR A 135 -12.27 -12.27 -4.27
CA THR A 135 -11.55 -12.31 -2.99
C THR A 135 -11.85 -11.13 -2.08
N LEU A 136 -12.63 -10.15 -2.53
CA LEU A 136 -12.96 -8.98 -1.73
C LEU A 136 -13.65 -9.38 -0.42
N ASP A 137 -13.16 -8.78 0.66
CA ASP A 137 -13.79 -8.86 1.97
C ASP A 137 -13.63 -7.54 2.73
N ILE A 138 -14.50 -7.32 3.71
CA ILE A 138 -14.41 -6.15 4.60
C ILE A 138 -13.85 -6.54 5.96
N ARG A 139 -13.14 -5.62 6.58
CA ARG A 139 -12.91 -5.70 8.03
C ARG A 139 -14.07 -5.03 8.77
N LYS A 140 -14.50 -5.66 9.86
CA LYS A 140 -15.65 -5.21 10.66
C LYS A 140 -15.21 -4.13 11.65
N ASP A 141 -16.05 -3.13 11.81
CA ASP A 141 -15.86 -2.09 12.81
C ASP A 141 -15.80 -2.67 14.23
N GLY A 142 -14.86 -2.18 15.04
CA GLY A 142 -14.64 -2.65 16.41
C GLY A 142 -14.03 -4.06 16.54
N GLN A 143 -13.85 -4.80 15.45
CA GLN A 143 -13.17 -6.08 15.48
C GLN A 143 -11.65 -5.87 15.50
N LYS A 144 -10.96 -6.55 16.42
CA LYS A 144 -9.50 -6.60 16.45
C LYS A 144 -9.01 -7.61 15.42
N TYR A 145 -8.04 -7.19 14.62
CA TYR A 145 -7.31 -8.03 13.68
C TYR A 145 -5.88 -8.20 14.17
N PRO A 146 -5.28 -9.39 14.03
CA PRO A 146 -3.86 -9.57 14.32
C PRO A 146 -3.01 -8.70 13.39
N ALA A 147 -1.77 -8.41 13.81
CA ALA A 147 -0.81 -7.75 12.95
C ALA A 147 -0.56 -8.58 11.69
N GLU A 148 -0.57 -7.94 10.53
CA GLU A 148 -0.33 -8.58 9.24
C GLU A 148 0.79 -7.85 8.50
N VAL A 149 1.64 -8.60 7.82
CA VAL A 149 2.66 -8.07 6.89
C VAL A 149 2.18 -8.39 5.48
N ILE A 150 2.08 -7.35 4.66
CA ILE A 150 1.65 -7.45 3.26
C ILE A 150 2.70 -6.83 2.35
N PRO A 151 2.72 -7.17 1.05
CA PRO A 151 3.53 -6.45 0.06
C PRO A 151 3.38 -4.94 0.25
N VAL A 152 4.51 -4.22 0.13
CA VAL A 152 4.52 -2.78 0.37
C VAL A 152 3.50 -2.07 -0.53
N ARG A 153 2.66 -1.26 0.09
CA ARG A 153 1.69 -0.43 -0.64
C ARG A 153 2.36 0.84 -1.15
N LEU A 154 1.80 1.42 -2.19
CA LEU A 154 2.28 2.68 -2.76
C LEU A 154 2.34 3.81 -1.72
N SER A 155 1.38 3.86 -0.79
CA SER A 155 1.39 4.84 0.32
C SER A 155 2.64 4.73 1.20
N GLU A 156 3.11 3.52 1.50
CA GLU A 156 4.33 3.33 2.28
C GLU A 156 5.60 3.51 1.44
N ILE A 157 5.54 3.25 0.13
CA ILE A 157 6.63 3.63 -0.81
C ILE A 157 6.84 5.14 -0.76
N TYR A 158 5.77 5.96 -0.73
CA TYR A 158 5.92 7.41 -0.58
C TYR A 158 6.58 7.80 0.73
N VAL A 159 6.19 7.20 1.85
CA VAL A 159 6.84 7.45 3.15
C VAL A 159 8.33 7.07 3.12
N ILE A 160 8.69 5.96 2.45
CA ILE A 160 10.09 5.54 2.28
C ILE A 160 10.86 6.60 1.48
N ASN A 161 10.33 7.03 0.33
CA ASN A 161 10.99 7.99 -0.53
C ASN A 161 11.14 9.36 0.15
N GLU A 162 10.07 9.88 0.75
CA GLU A 162 10.09 11.16 1.48
C GLU A 162 11.07 11.14 2.65
N GLY A 163 11.11 10.03 3.41
CA GLY A 163 12.05 9.84 4.51
C GLY A 163 13.50 9.83 4.02
N TYR A 164 13.78 9.11 2.92
CA TYR A 164 15.12 9.09 2.32
C TYR A 164 15.54 10.46 1.79
N GLU A 165 14.67 11.14 1.03
CA GLU A 165 14.92 12.48 0.50
C GLU A 165 15.15 13.51 1.60
N TRP A 166 14.38 13.45 2.69
CA TRP A 166 14.59 14.31 3.85
C TRP A 166 16.00 14.14 4.43
N THR A 167 16.48 12.89 4.57
CA THR A 167 17.81 12.60 5.09
C THR A 167 18.91 13.11 4.15
N VAL A 168 18.78 12.88 2.84
CA VAL A 168 19.72 13.39 1.82
C VAL A 168 19.83 14.92 1.91
N ASN A 169 18.69 15.60 1.97
CA ASN A 169 18.65 17.06 2.09
C ASN A 169 19.26 17.56 3.40
N THR A 170 19.02 16.85 4.50
CA THR A 170 19.58 17.19 5.82
C THR A 170 21.09 17.02 5.84
N VAL A 171 21.63 15.93 5.30
CA VAL A 171 23.09 15.72 5.15
C VAL A 171 23.71 16.83 4.29
N LYS A 172 23.08 17.17 3.17
CA LYS A 172 23.58 18.25 2.29
C LYS A 172 23.58 19.60 3.00
N LYS A 173 22.53 19.91 3.76
CA LYS A 173 22.36 21.18 4.46
C LYS A 173 23.32 21.31 5.64
N GLU A 174 23.38 20.32 6.51
CA GLU A 174 24.11 20.38 7.78
C GLU A 174 25.59 20.04 7.61
N LEU A 175 25.94 19.09 6.73
CA LEU A 175 27.32 18.61 6.56
C LEU A 175 28.01 19.10 5.28
N LYS A 176 27.27 19.72 4.35
CA LYS A 176 27.76 20.13 3.01
C LYS A 176 28.35 18.97 2.21
N LYS A 177 27.87 17.75 2.47
CA LYS A 177 28.31 16.50 1.80
C LYS A 177 27.18 15.95 0.92
N ASP A 178 27.56 15.17 -0.07
CA ASP A 178 26.62 14.34 -0.82
C ASP A 178 26.37 13.02 -0.08
N PHE A 179 25.23 12.39 -0.39
CA PHE A 179 24.75 11.15 0.22
C PHE A 179 24.26 10.22 -0.89
N GLN A 180 24.80 9.02 -0.95
CA GLN A 180 24.53 8.04 -2.01
C GLN A 180 23.63 6.88 -1.53
N GLY A 181 23.46 6.72 -0.21
CA GLY A 181 22.68 5.63 0.36
C GLY A 181 23.44 4.31 0.36
N LEU A 182 24.74 4.37 0.61
CA LEU A 182 25.65 3.21 0.72
C LEU A 182 26.16 3.06 2.15
N GLU A 183 26.80 1.93 2.47
CA GLU A 183 27.37 1.69 3.81
C GLU A 183 28.38 2.80 4.22
N GLU A 184 29.14 3.33 3.26
CA GLU A 184 30.09 4.44 3.45
C GLU A 184 29.43 5.75 3.93
N ASP A 185 28.11 5.88 3.81
CA ASP A 185 27.36 7.04 4.25
C ASP A 185 26.86 6.95 5.71
N LEU A 186 26.96 5.78 6.37
CA LEU A 186 26.55 5.62 7.77
C LEU A 186 27.23 6.63 8.71
N PRO A 187 28.53 6.95 8.59
CA PRO A 187 29.16 7.99 9.41
C PRO A 187 28.58 9.39 9.19
N LYS A 188 27.99 9.68 8.01
CA LYS A 188 27.31 10.95 7.74
C LYS A 188 25.98 11.02 8.48
N LEU A 189 25.25 9.91 8.58
CA LEU A 189 24.03 9.83 9.41
C LEU A 189 24.37 10.05 10.89
N GLN A 190 25.45 9.44 11.38
CA GLN A 190 25.90 9.66 12.76
C GLN A 190 26.24 11.13 13.01
N GLN A 191 26.94 11.80 12.08
CA GLN A 191 27.23 13.24 12.18
C GLN A 191 25.97 14.10 12.22
N VAL A 192 24.92 13.75 11.48
CA VAL A 192 23.62 14.44 11.56
C VAL A 192 22.99 14.26 12.94
N ILE A 193 22.99 13.04 13.48
CA ILE A 193 22.49 12.75 14.83
C ILE A 193 23.26 13.55 15.88
N ASP A 194 24.59 13.49 15.84
CA ASP A 194 25.49 14.11 16.82
C ASP A 194 25.45 15.65 16.78
N SER A 195 25.07 16.24 15.64
CA SER A 195 24.87 17.69 15.53
C SER A 195 23.73 18.22 16.41
N GLY A 196 22.82 17.33 16.84
CA GLY A 196 21.64 17.68 17.62
C GLY A 196 20.55 18.39 16.83
N VAL A 197 20.63 18.43 15.49
CA VAL A 197 19.59 19.02 14.62
C VAL A 197 18.24 18.30 14.77
N ILE A 198 18.27 17.00 15.07
CA ILE A 198 17.08 16.18 15.28
C ILE A 198 16.69 16.21 16.76
N GLY A 199 15.58 16.86 17.06
CA GLY A 199 15.09 16.93 18.44
C GLY A 199 14.58 15.57 18.95
N LYS A 200 14.76 15.29 20.25
CA LYS A 200 14.23 14.10 20.94
C LYS A 200 12.70 13.94 20.91
N LYS A 201 11.95 14.85 20.29
CA LYS A 201 10.47 14.77 20.13
C LYS A 201 10.05 14.64 18.66
N LYS A 202 11.01 14.71 17.72
CA LYS A 202 10.77 14.76 16.28
C LYS A 202 10.67 13.35 15.69
N LYS A 203 9.60 12.63 16.04
CA LYS A 203 9.37 11.23 15.65
C LYS A 203 9.55 10.98 14.15
N GLU A 204 9.07 11.89 13.30
CA GLU A 204 9.14 11.76 11.83
C GLU A 204 10.57 11.87 11.31
N GLU A 205 11.38 12.77 11.87
CA GLU A 205 12.80 12.92 11.51
C GLU A 205 13.60 11.67 11.94
N TRP A 206 13.30 11.10 13.10
CA TRP A 206 13.90 9.82 13.53
C TRP A 206 13.43 8.63 12.69
N LEU A 207 12.17 8.65 12.22
CA LEU A 207 11.67 7.67 11.27
C LEU A 207 12.44 7.77 9.95
N ALA A 208 12.68 8.98 9.45
CA ALA A 208 13.43 9.21 8.22
C ALA A 208 14.87 8.65 8.32
N ILE A 209 15.57 8.87 9.44
CA ILE A 209 16.88 8.23 9.68
C ILE A 209 16.78 6.70 9.66
N GLY A 210 15.78 6.13 10.35
CA GLY A 210 15.54 4.69 10.34
C GLY A 210 15.26 4.13 8.94
N ILE A 211 14.45 4.85 8.15
CA ILE A 211 14.14 4.50 6.76
C ILE A 211 15.42 4.51 5.94
N THR A 212 16.26 5.54 6.07
CA THR A 212 17.51 5.63 5.31
C THR A 212 18.45 4.48 5.64
N VAL A 213 18.58 4.09 6.91
CA VAL A 213 19.37 2.90 7.29
C VAL A 213 18.80 1.62 6.69
N CYS A 214 17.48 1.45 6.70
CA CYS A 214 16.82 0.34 6.01
C CYS A 214 17.04 0.37 4.49
N THR A 215 17.02 1.54 3.85
CA THR A 215 17.34 1.66 2.42
C THR A 215 18.77 1.22 2.12
N ILE A 216 19.74 1.58 2.97
CA ILE A 216 21.13 1.10 2.84
C ILE A 216 21.18 -0.42 3.00
N LEU A 217 20.46 -1.02 3.96
CA LEU A 217 20.39 -2.48 4.13
C LEU A 217 19.88 -3.18 2.87
N VAL A 218 18.84 -2.65 2.22
CA VAL A 218 18.31 -3.21 0.97
C VAL A 218 19.32 -3.12 -0.18
N ASN A 219 20.11 -2.04 -0.23
CA ASN A 219 21.12 -1.83 -1.27
C ASN A 219 22.36 -2.72 -1.09
N GLU A 220 22.78 -2.95 0.17
CA GLU A 220 24.06 -3.59 0.50
C GLU A 220 23.93 -5.09 0.84
N ALA A 221 22.73 -5.56 1.19
CA ALA A 221 22.51 -6.94 1.62
C ALA A 221 21.33 -7.61 0.91
N GLU A 222 21.55 -8.85 0.48
CA GLU A 222 20.49 -9.64 -0.17
C GLU A 222 19.44 -10.15 0.81
N GLY A 223 18.17 -10.12 0.39
CA GLY A 223 17.08 -10.78 1.09
C GLY A 223 16.29 -9.90 2.05
N PHE A 224 16.53 -8.59 2.02
CA PHE A 224 15.61 -7.61 2.58
C PHE A 224 14.59 -7.18 1.53
N GLU A 225 13.32 -7.20 1.93
CA GLU A 225 12.23 -6.68 1.12
C GLU A 225 11.42 -5.67 1.94
N TRP A 226 11.03 -4.56 1.31
CA TRP A 226 10.10 -3.61 1.89
C TRP A 226 8.69 -4.21 1.91
N MET A 227 8.04 -4.09 3.06
CA MET A 227 6.69 -4.56 3.31
C MET A 227 5.88 -3.49 4.04
N THR A 228 4.57 -3.60 4.01
CA THR A 228 3.68 -2.83 4.88
C THR A 228 3.28 -3.68 6.08
N LEU A 229 3.52 -3.18 7.28
CA LEU A 229 2.97 -3.72 8.52
C LEU A 229 1.65 -3.02 8.83
N ILE A 230 0.58 -3.81 8.96
CA ILE A 230 -0.74 -3.37 9.46
C ILE A 230 -0.95 -3.96 10.85
N ASP A 231 -0.78 -3.14 11.89
CA ASP A 231 -0.99 -3.51 13.30
C ASP A 231 -1.99 -2.55 13.97
N GLY A 232 -3.27 -2.94 13.96
CA GLY A 232 -4.36 -2.05 14.36
C GLY A 232 -4.43 -0.82 13.45
N ASN A 233 -4.32 0.38 14.04
CA ASN A 233 -4.29 1.65 13.30
C ASN A 233 -2.88 2.04 12.84
N ARG A 234 -1.87 1.23 13.15
CA ARG A 234 -0.49 1.48 12.75
C ARG A 234 -0.25 0.80 11.40
N GLU A 235 -0.11 1.62 10.37
CA GLU A 235 0.21 1.20 9.01
C GLU A 235 1.54 1.86 8.63
N VAL A 236 2.60 1.07 8.47
CA VAL A 236 3.97 1.61 8.32
C VAL A 236 4.85 0.74 7.42
N PRO A 237 5.87 1.32 6.76
CA PRO A 237 6.90 0.54 6.08
C PRO A 237 7.76 -0.21 7.10
N VAL A 238 8.07 -1.47 6.81
CA VAL A 238 9.03 -2.31 7.54
C VAL A 238 9.88 -3.09 6.54
N LEU A 239 11.08 -3.51 6.94
CA LEU A 239 11.83 -4.50 6.19
C LEU A 239 11.52 -5.89 6.72
N GLN A 240 11.35 -6.84 5.81
CA GLN A 240 11.32 -8.26 6.10
C GLN A 240 12.58 -8.92 5.55
N TYR A 241 13.26 -9.69 6.39
CA TYR A 241 14.35 -10.57 5.96
C TYR A 241 13.80 -11.93 5.49
N LYS A 242 14.58 -12.68 4.70
CA LYS A 242 14.24 -14.01 4.15
C LYS A 242 13.73 -15.01 5.19
N ASP A 243 14.13 -14.90 6.46
CA ASP A 243 13.69 -15.77 7.56
C ASP A 243 12.38 -15.31 8.24
N GLY A 244 11.78 -14.21 7.78
CA GLY A 244 10.57 -13.60 8.31
C GLY A 244 10.80 -12.57 9.42
N LYS A 245 12.05 -12.32 9.85
CA LYS A 245 12.38 -11.28 10.83
C LYS A 245 12.01 -9.91 10.28
N LEU A 246 11.37 -9.10 11.11
CA LEU A 246 10.97 -7.74 10.76
C LEU A 246 11.88 -6.71 11.41
N ILE A 247 12.30 -5.74 10.62
CA ILE A 247 12.99 -4.54 11.08
C ILE A 247 12.03 -3.37 10.91
N ASP A 248 11.75 -2.70 12.03
CA ASP A 248 10.89 -1.53 12.09
C ASP A 248 11.75 -0.28 12.09
N PRO A 249 11.75 0.54 11.01
CA PRO A 249 12.60 1.71 10.89
C PRO A 249 12.52 2.65 12.09
N LEU A 250 11.32 2.83 12.66
CA LEU A 250 11.13 3.68 13.83
C LEU A 250 11.82 3.10 15.07
N LYS A 251 11.84 1.77 15.24
CA LYS A 251 12.42 1.13 16.43
C LYS A 251 13.94 1.16 16.45
N LEU A 252 14.58 1.33 15.29
CA LEU A 252 16.05 1.40 15.18
C LEU A 252 16.64 2.53 16.05
N PHE A 253 16.00 3.71 16.03
CA PHE A 253 16.53 4.91 16.69
C PHE A 253 15.55 5.53 17.69
N TRP A 254 14.31 5.81 17.26
CA TRP A 254 13.37 6.59 18.07
C TRP A 254 13.08 5.96 19.44
N SER A 255 13.03 4.63 19.51
CA SER A 255 12.79 3.91 20.77
C SER A 255 13.96 4.08 21.76
N LYS A 256 15.21 4.07 21.27
CA LYS A 256 16.41 4.31 22.06
C LYS A 256 16.49 5.77 22.54
N VAL A 257 16.29 6.72 21.63
CA VAL A 257 16.34 8.17 21.93
C VAL A 257 15.31 8.57 22.98
N LYS A 258 14.10 7.99 22.92
CA LYS A 258 13.04 8.24 23.90
C LYS A 258 13.41 7.76 25.32
N ASN A 259 14.31 6.79 25.42
CA ASN A 259 14.81 6.24 26.68
C ASN A 259 16.17 6.85 27.10
N ASP A 260 16.59 7.95 26.45
CA ASP A 260 17.89 8.60 26.69
C ASP A 260 19.12 7.69 26.40
N GLU A 261 18.95 6.68 25.56
CA GLU A 261 20.04 5.81 25.11
C GLU A 261 20.80 6.43 23.93
N THR A 262 22.11 6.17 23.86
CA THR A 262 22.95 6.57 22.73
C THR A 262 22.60 5.76 21.48
N CYS A 263 22.61 6.42 20.33
CA CYS A 263 22.33 5.80 19.04
C CYS A 263 23.61 5.75 18.21
N ASP A 264 24.18 4.55 18.07
CA ASP A 264 25.26 4.28 17.13
C ASP A 264 24.67 3.69 15.84
N VAL A 265 24.80 4.42 14.74
CA VAL A 265 24.25 4.05 13.43
C VAL A 265 24.92 2.79 12.88
N GLU A 266 26.24 2.64 13.04
CA GLU A 266 26.96 1.48 12.52
C GLU A 266 26.62 0.21 13.32
N GLU A 267 26.50 0.31 14.64
CA GLU A 267 26.08 -0.81 15.48
C GLU A 267 24.66 -1.26 15.12
N VAL A 268 23.75 -0.29 14.92
CA VAL A 268 22.38 -0.56 14.48
C VAL A 268 22.38 -1.27 13.13
N PHE A 269 23.14 -0.78 12.15
CA PHE A 269 23.25 -1.40 10.83
C PHE A 269 23.80 -2.83 10.92
N LYS A 270 24.92 -3.04 11.61
CA LYS A 270 25.56 -4.36 11.77
C LYS A 270 24.69 -5.37 12.51
N SER A 271 23.82 -4.92 13.41
CA SER A 271 22.87 -5.80 14.13
C SER A 271 21.67 -6.24 13.28
N ALA A 272 21.43 -5.55 12.18
CA ALA A 272 20.32 -5.78 11.28
C ALA A 272 20.66 -6.76 10.14
N VAL A 273 21.92 -6.75 9.68
CA VAL A 273 22.52 -7.75 8.79
C VAL A 273 22.62 -9.11 9.48
#